data_AF-A0A7C4T189-F1
#
_entry.id   AF-A0A7C4T189-F1
#
_cell.length_a   1.000
_cell.length_b   1.000
_cell.length_c   1.000
_cell.angle_alpha   90.00
_cell.angle_beta   90.00
_cell.angle_gamma   90.00
#
_symmetry.space_group_name_H-M   'P 1'
#
loop_
_entity.id
_entity.type
_entity.pdbx_description
1 polymer ?
#
loop_
_entity_poly.entity_id
_entity_poly.type
_entity_poly.pdbx_seq_one_letter_code
_entity_poly.pdbx_strand_id
1 'polypeptide(L)' 'MAVPQRVVTNDELAQRIDTSDEWIRSRTGIRERRIASDEQTSASLGAEAAQRALDMARLNPADLERFVDVWLAVQ' A
#
# COMPACT_ATOMS: atom_id res chain seq x y z
N MET A 1 2.51 7.28 1.24
CA MET A 1 2.45 5.85 0.85
C MET A 1 2.01 5.06 2.06
N ALA A 2 0.93 4.27 1.96
CA ALA A 2 0.50 3.33 2.99
C ALA A 2 0.75 1.91 2.47
N VAL A 3 1.46 1.10 3.26
CA VAL A 3 1.86 -0.26 2.90
C VAL A 3 1.66 -1.16 4.12
N PRO A 4 1.49 -2.48 3.92
CA PRO A 4 1.52 -3.43 5.03
C PRO A 4 2.74 -3.23 5.93
N GLN A 5 2.59 -3.39 7.24
CA GLN A 5 3.68 -3.07 8.18
C GLN A 5 4.73 -4.17 8.22
N ARG A 6 4.30 -5.42 8.12
CA ARG A 6 5.19 -6.56 8.28
C ARG A 6 6.02 -6.80 7.02
N VAL A 7 7.33 -6.63 7.16
CA VAL A 7 8.32 -7.04 6.17
C VAL A 7 8.58 -8.54 6.29
N VAL A 8 8.74 -9.23 5.16
CA VAL A 8 9.18 -10.63 5.12
C VAL A 8 10.51 -10.70 4.37
N THR A 9 11.53 -11.22 5.03
CA THR A 9 12.88 -11.32 4.46
C THR A 9 12.97 -12.44 3.42
N ASN A 10 14.05 -12.46 2.63
CA ASN A 10 14.35 -13.58 1.74
C ASN A 10 14.65 -14.86 2.51
N ASP A 11 15.32 -14.73 3.65
CA ASP A 11 15.63 -15.87 4.52
C ASP A 11 14.35 -16.50 5.10
N GLU A 12 13.37 -15.69 5.53
CA GLU A 12 12.06 -16.19 5.96
C GLU A 12 11.31 -16.93 4.85
N LEU A 13 11.47 -16.49 3.59
CA LEU A 13 10.84 -17.15 2.44
C LEU A 13 11.52 -18.48 2.11
N ALA A 14 12.86 -18.52 2.17
CA ALA A 14 13.66 -19.72 1.92
C ALA A 14 13.40 -20.85 2.91
N GLN A 15 12.85 -20.55 4.10
CA GLN A 15 12.39 -21.57 5.05
C GLN A 15 11.12 -22.31 4.61
N ARG A 16 10.39 -21.79 3.61
CA ARG A 16 9.07 -22.30 3.20
C ARG A 16 9.04 -22.82 1.77
N ILE A 17 9.96 -22.35 0.93
CA ILE A 17 10.03 -22.64 -0.51
C ILE A 17 11.51 -22.81 -0.87
N ASP A 18 11.81 -23.70 -1.81
CA ASP A 18 13.17 -23.90 -2.33
C ASP A 18 13.64 -22.66 -3.11
N THR A 19 14.30 -21.73 -2.41
CA THR A 19 14.78 -20.46 -2.95
C THR A 19 15.94 -19.92 -2.11
N SER A 20 16.61 -18.88 -2.59
CA SER A 20 17.71 -18.21 -1.88
C SER A 20 17.69 -16.69 -2.11
N ASP A 21 18.29 -15.91 -1.21
CA ASP A 21 18.43 -14.46 -1.40
C ASP A 21 19.12 -14.11 -2.72
N GLU A 22 20.21 -14.80 -3.05
CA GLU A 22 20.94 -14.62 -4.31
C GLU A 22 20.06 -14.88 -5.53
N TRP A 23 19.33 -16.01 -5.55
CA TRP A 23 18.43 -16.35 -6.64
C TRP A 23 17.31 -15.31 -6.78
N ILE A 24 16.68 -14.93 -5.67
CA ILE A 24 15.57 -13.95 -5.65
C ILE A 24 16.06 -12.62 -6.21
N ARG A 25 17.18 -12.08 -5.70
CA ARG A 25 17.68 -10.77 -6.11
C ARG A 25 18.13 -10.77 -7.56
N SER A 26 18.88 -11.79 -7.99
CA SER A 26 19.43 -11.87 -9.36
C SER A 26 18.34 -12.07 -10.41
N ARG A 27 17.29 -12.85 -10.12
CA ARG A 27 16.23 -13.16 -11.09
C ARG A 27 15.05 -12.21 -11.06
N THR A 28 14.67 -11.69 -9.89
CA THR A 28 13.44 -10.88 -9.73
C THR A 28 13.71 -9.43 -9.36
N GLY A 29 14.91 -9.11 -8.86
CA GLY A 29 15.22 -7.79 -8.32
C GLY A 29 14.53 -7.46 -6.99
N ILE A 30 13.73 -8.37 -6.42
CA ILE A 30 12.99 -8.13 -5.18
C ILE A 30 13.99 -8.04 -4.02
N ARG A 31 13.98 -6.89 -3.34
CA ARG A 31 14.78 -6.61 -2.14
C ARG A 31 13.97 -6.61 -0.86
N GLU A 32 12.68 -6.30 -0.97
CA GLU A 32 11.76 -6.23 0.16
C GLU A 32 10.36 -6.64 -0.31
N ARG A 33 9.66 -7.40 0.54
CA ARG A 33 8.24 -7.71 0.38
C ARG A 33 7.54 -7.50 1.71
N ARG A 34 6.26 -7.16 1.67
CA ARG A 34 5.44 -6.95 2.86
C ARG A 34 4.16 -7.76 2.78
N ILE A 35 3.66 -8.21 3.93
CA ILE A 35 2.43 -8.98 4.06
C ILE A 35 1.49 -8.26 5.02
N ALA A 36 0.23 -8.10 4.62
CA ALA A 36 -0.82 -7.54 5.47
C ALA A 36 -1.16 -8.51 6.61
N SER A 37 -1.35 -7.97 7.82
CA SER A 37 -2.01 -8.71 8.89
C SER A 37 -3.53 -8.73 8.69
N ASP A 38 -4.24 -9.48 9.52
CA ASP A 38 -5.71 -9.59 9.44
C ASP A 38 -6.42 -8.24 9.69
N GLU A 39 -5.75 -7.32 10.40
CA GLU A 39 -6.23 -5.95 10.65
C GLU A 39 -5.93 -4.99 9.48
N GLN A 40 -5.04 -5.36 8.56
CA GLN A 40 -4.66 -4.55 7.41
C GLN A 40 -5.44 -4.96 6.16
N THR A 41 -6.60 -4.37 5.95
CA THR A 41 -7.42 -4.61 4.77
C THR A 41 -7.09 -3.64 3.64
N SER A 42 -7.52 -3.96 2.41
CA SER A 42 -7.44 -3.01 1.29
C SER A 42 -8.13 -1.68 1.61
N ALA A 43 -9.23 -1.72 2.37
CA ALA A 43 -9.96 -0.52 2.79
C ALA A 43 -9.15 0.31 3.80
N SER A 44 -8.56 -0.30 4.82
CA SER A 44 -7.78 0.46 5.81
C SER A 44 -6.50 1.05 5.23
N LEU A 45 -5.77 0.29 4.40
CA LEU A 45 -4.60 0.79 3.69
C LEU A 45 -4.97 1.88 2.67
N GLY A 46 -6.11 1.72 1.98
CA GLY A 46 -6.62 2.71 1.04
C GLY A 46 -7.01 4.03 1.72
N ALA A 47 -7.72 3.95 2.85
CA ALA A 47 -8.08 5.13 3.65
C ALA A 47 -6.83 5.86 4.17
N GLU A 48 -5.85 5.13 4.68
CA GLU A 48 -4.58 5.70 5.13
C GLU A 48 -3.80 6.36 3.97
N ALA A 49 -3.76 5.72 2.79
CA ALA A 49 -3.13 6.28 1.61
C ALA A 49 -3.81 7.58 1.16
N ALA A 50 -5.15 7.61 1.16
CA ALA A 50 -5.94 8.77 0.79
C ALA A 50 -5.71 9.94 1.76
N GLN A 51 -5.72 9.68 3.08
CA GLN A 51 -5.44 10.71 4.08
C GLN A 51 -4.06 11.31 3.89
N ARG A 52 -3.02 10.48 3.73
CA ARG A 52 -1.66 10.96 3.46
C ARG A 52 -1.58 11.77 2.15
N ALA A 53 -2.34 11.39 1.12
CA ALA A 53 -2.36 12.12 -0.14
C ALA A 53 -2.98 13.52 0.02
N LEU A 54 -4.07 13.64 0.79
CA LEU A 54 -4.67 14.91 1.16
C LEU A 54 -3.70 15.80 1.92
N ASP A 55 -2.99 15.23 2.91
CA ASP A 55 -1.99 15.95 3.70
C ASP A 55 -0.84 16.47 2.82
N MET A 56 -0.34 15.64 1.90
CA MET A 56 0.70 16.06 0.93
C MET A 56 0.21 17.17 -0.01
N ALA A 57 -1.05 17.07 -0.46
CA ALA A 57 -1.67 18.06 -1.33
C ALA A 57 -2.11 19.33 -0.58
N ARG A 58 -2.08 19.32 0.75
CA ARG A 58 -2.63 20.37 1.63
C ARG A 58 -4.09 20.69 1.33
N LEU A 59 -4.85 19.66 0.98
CA LEU A 59 -6.28 19.76 0.69
C LEU A 59 -7.10 19.36 1.91
N ASN A 60 -8.20 20.06 2.15
CA ASN A 60 -9.18 19.61 3.11
C ASN A 60 -10.03 18.50 2.45
N PRO A 61 -10.32 17.38 3.13
CA PRO A 61 -11.28 16.39 2.65
C PRO A 61 -12.60 17.00 2.14
N ALA A 62 -13.11 18.04 2.80
CA ALA A 62 -14.33 18.75 2.41
C ALA A 62 -14.22 19.45 1.04
N ASP A 63 -13.02 19.74 0.56
CA ASP A 63 -12.82 20.29 -0.77
C ASP A 63 -13.15 19.24 -1.85
N LEU A 64 -12.82 17.96 -1.62
CA LEU A 64 -13.16 16.85 -2.52
C LEU A 64 -14.66 16.57 -2.56
N GLU A 65 -15.35 16.66 -1.41
CA GLU A 65 -16.80 16.48 -1.32
C GLU A 65 -17.53 17.46 -2.26
N ARG A 66 -17.15 18.74 -2.25
CA ARG A 66 -17.71 19.75 -3.15
C ARG A 66 -17.47 19.44 -4.63
N PHE A 67 -16.33 18.84 -4.99
CA PHE A 67 -16.07 18.43 -6.37
C PHE A 67 -16.96 17.26 -6.80
N VAL A 68 -17.19 16.28 -5.91
CA VAL A 68 -18.05 15.12 -6.20
C VAL A 68 -19.51 15.55 -6.33
N ASP A 69 -20.01 16.38 -5.43
CA ASP A 69 -21.40 16.88 -5.45
C ASP A 69 -21.69 17.69 -6.71
N VAL A 70 -20.78 18.61 -7.07
CA VAL A 70 -20.92 19.40 -8.30
C VAL A 70 -20.90 18.50 -9.52
N TRP A 71 -20.05 17.48 -9.54
CA TRP A 71 -19.95 16.55 -10.67
C TRP A 71 -21.20 15.68 -10.83
N LEU A 72 -21.82 15.24 -9.74
CA LEU A 72 -23.10 14.51 -9.77
C LEU A 72 -24.27 15.39 -10.18
N ALA A 73 -24.25 16.68 -9.84
CA ALA A 73 -25.30 17.64 -10.22
C ALA A 73 -25.29 18.03 -11.71
N VAL A 74 -24.23 17.70 -12.45
CA VAL A 74 -24.11 17.94 -13.91
C VAL A 74 -24.22 16.65 -14.75
N GLN A 75 -24.68 15.55 -14.15
CA GLN A 75 -25.16 14.33 -14.82
C GLN A 75 -26.70 14.32 -14.81
#